data_AF-A0AAD7CZY3-F1
#
_entry.id   AF-A0AAD7CZY3-F1
#
_cell.length_a   1.000
_cell.length_b   1.000
_cell.length_c   1.000
_cell.angle_alpha   90.00
_cell.angle_beta   90.00
_cell.angle_gamma   90.00
#
_symmetry.space_group_name_H-M   'P 1'
#
loop_
_entity.id
_entity.type
_entity.pdbx_description
1 polymer ?
#
loop_
_entity_poly.entity_id
_entity_poly.type
_entity_poly.pdbx_seq_one_letter_code
_entity_poly.pdbx_strand_id
1 'polypeptide(L)'
;MRKDKRDKPNSTTHAFNARIMFRSNNTQAYMDANFSDEHHVFAMREHRKFDASGVVKQKKAALREHITKTVNARREKQKVLNDKRTKILNDAAKVVIETTKSELEKFTKAELEAQLAAHRLLDGLDGAPKLIPAKSNMKNNTQRLEHLLLAVERYLKDTA
;
A
#
# COMPACT_ATOMS: atom_id res chain seq x y z
N MET A 1 4.20 15.22 1.18
CA MET A 1 3.79 15.31 -0.25
C MET A 1 3.49 16.78 -0.54
N ARG A 2 4.14 17.43 -1.55
CA ARG A 2 3.89 18.86 -1.87
C ARG A 2 2.38 19.11 -2.08
N LYS A 3 1.83 20.18 -1.50
CA LYS A 3 0.40 20.55 -1.50
C LYS A 3 -0.21 20.50 -2.91
N ASP A 4 0.56 20.95 -3.91
CA ASP A 4 0.13 21.04 -5.31
C ASP A 4 -0.16 19.67 -5.97
N LYS A 5 0.48 18.59 -5.49
CA LYS A 5 0.21 17.22 -5.97
C LYS A 5 -1.09 16.67 -5.40
N ARG A 6 -1.60 17.23 -4.29
CA ARG A 6 -2.91 16.86 -3.71
C ARG A 6 -4.03 17.54 -4.49
N ASP A 7 -3.86 18.81 -4.83
CA ASP A 7 -4.92 19.61 -5.47
C ASP A 7 -5.05 19.31 -6.97
N LYS A 8 -3.96 18.87 -7.63
CA LYS A 8 -3.95 18.54 -9.07
C LYS A 8 -3.27 17.19 -9.34
N PRO A 9 -3.87 16.06 -8.90
CA PRO A 9 -3.25 14.74 -8.97
C PRO A 9 -3.00 14.26 -10.42
N ASN A 10 -3.79 14.76 -11.37
CA ASN A 10 -3.66 14.43 -12.80
C ASN A 10 -2.68 15.36 -13.56
N SER A 11 -2.06 16.34 -12.88
CA SER A 11 -1.07 17.22 -13.51
C SER A 11 0.30 16.55 -13.58
N THR A 12 0.97 16.65 -14.73
CA THR A 12 2.35 16.20 -14.85
C THR A 12 3.30 17.18 -14.16
N THR A 13 4.47 16.68 -13.72
CA THR A 13 5.54 17.53 -13.17
C THR A 13 5.96 18.61 -14.18
N HIS A 14 5.98 18.31 -15.47
CA HIS A 14 6.28 19.28 -16.52
C HIS A 14 5.25 20.41 -16.57
N ALA A 15 3.95 20.10 -16.52
CA ALA A 15 2.91 21.13 -16.50
C ALA A 15 2.96 22.00 -15.23
N PHE A 16 3.34 21.40 -14.10
CA PHE A 16 3.56 22.14 -12.86
C PHE A 16 4.75 23.11 -12.96
N ASN A 17 5.91 22.61 -13.41
CA ASN A 17 7.11 23.42 -13.60
C ASN A 17 6.86 24.55 -14.61
N ALA A 18 6.18 24.26 -15.72
CA ALA A 18 5.82 25.27 -16.71
C ALA A 18 4.98 26.39 -16.10
N ARG A 19 3.98 26.06 -15.27
CA ARG A 19 3.17 27.09 -14.58
C ARG A 19 3.97 27.91 -13.58
N ILE A 20 4.88 27.29 -12.84
CA ILE A 20 5.75 28.02 -11.91
C ILE A 20 6.64 28.99 -12.70
N MET A 21 7.31 28.50 -13.75
CA MET A 21 8.21 29.32 -14.55
C MET A 21 7.48 30.46 -15.25
N PHE A 22 6.28 30.20 -15.77
CA PHE A 22 5.43 31.23 -16.37
C PHE A 22 5.13 32.37 -15.40
N ARG A 23 4.86 32.05 -14.14
CA ARG A 23 4.61 33.05 -13.10
C ARG A 23 5.89 33.74 -12.64
N SER A 24 6.96 32.99 -12.38
CA SER A 24 8.21 33.55 -11.83
C SER A 24 8.92 34.46 -12.82
N ASN A 25 8.82 34.15 -14.12
CA ASN A 25 9.52 34.90 -15.18
C ASN A 25 8.68 36.05 -15.73
N ASN A 26 7.53 36.36 -15.11
CA ASN A 26 6.59 37.37 -15.58
C ASN A 26 6.25 37.23 -17.08
N THR A 27 6.07 35.98 -17.53
CA THR A 27 5.94 35.66 -18.96
C THR A 27 4.73 36.33 -19.58
N GLN A 28 3.65 36.55 -18.82
CA GLN A 28 2.47 37.28 -19.29
C GLN A 28 2.82 38.72 -19.68
N ALA A 29 3.48 39.49 -18.80
CA ALA A 29 3.83 40.88 -19.09
C ALA A 29 4.80 40.99 -20.27
N TYR A 30 5.73 40.04 -20.41
CA TYR A 30 6.59 39.96 -21.59
C TYR A 30 5.79 39.72 -22.87
N MET A 31 4.83 38.79 -22.82
CA MET A 31 3.96 38.50 -23.95
C MET A 31 3.12 39.72 -24.33
N ASP A 32 2.50 40.38 -23.36
CA ASP A 32 1.66 41.56 -23.61
C ASP A 32 2.46 42.71 -24.25
N ALA A 33 3.74 42.87 -23.89
CA ALA A 33 4.60 43.94 -24.40
C ALA A 33 5.25 43.64 -25.76
N ASN A 34 5.53 42.37 -26.08
CA ASN A 34 6.38 42.00 -27.22
C ASN A 34 5.74 41.02 -28.21
N PHE A 35 4.62 40.39 -27.85
CA PHE A 35 4.03 39.31 -28.62
C PHE A 35 2.92 39.82 -29.53
N SER A 36 3.30 40.15 -30.76
CA SER A 36 2.37 40.50 -31.84
C SER A 36 1.69 39.28 -32.47
N ASP A 37 0.66 39.52 -33.28
CA ASP A 37 -0.07 38.48 -34.01
C ASP A 37 0.83 37.62 -34.91
N GLU A 38 1.88 38.19 -35.49
CA GLU A 38 2.86 37.45 -36.29
C GLU A 38 3.61 36.40 -35.47
N HIS A 39 3.97 36.74 -34.22
CA HIS A 39 4.58 35.79 -33.29
C HIS A 39 3.59 34.69 -32.90
N HIS A 40 2.32 35.01 -32.76
CA HIS A 40 1.28 34.01 -32.51
C HIS A 40 1.15 33.02 -33.67
N VAL A 41 1.08 33.51 -34.91
CA VAL A 41 1.03 32.66 -36.12
C VAL A 41 2.26 31.77 -36.22
N PHE A 42 3.45 32.32 -35.96
CA PHE A 42 4.70 31.56 -35.92
C PHE A 42 4.66 30.45 -34.87
N ALA A 43 4.29 30.78 -33.62
CA ALA A 43 4.21 29.83 -32.53
C ALA A 43 3.21 28.69 -32.83
N MET A 44 2.05 29.02 -33.38
CA MET A 44 1.05 28.03 -33.78
C MET A 44 1.56 27.10 -34.89
N ARG A 45 2.32 27.63 -35.86
CA ARG A 45 2.96 26.82 -36.90
C ARG A 45 3.98 25.84 -36.32
N GLU A 46 4.85 26.30 -35.43
CA GLU A 46 5.84 25.44 -34.79
C GLU A 46 5.18 24.40 -33.88
N HIS A 47 4.13 24.77 -33.15
CA HIS A 47 3.32 23.82 -32.37
C HIS A 47 2.75 22.70 -33.25
N ARG A 48 2.18 23.03 -34.41
CA ARG A 48 1.66 22.02 -35.34
C ARG A 48 2.75 21.09 -35.88
N LYS A 49 3.95 21.62 -36.19
CA LYS A 49 5.11 20.79 -36.58
C LYS A 49 5.52 19.84 -35.46
N PHE A 50 5.55 20.35 -34.22
CA PHE A 50 5.87 19.53 -33.06
C PHE A 50 4.82 18.45 -32.81
N ASP A 51 3.53 18.75 -32.96
CA ASP A 51 2.46 17.76 -32.84
C ASP A 51 2.56 16.70 -33.94
N ALA A 52 2.84 17.13 -35.18
CA ALA A 52 3.07 16.22 -36.30
C ALA A 52 4.29 15.30 -36.11
N SER A 53 5.31 15.74 -35.35
CA SER A 53 6.49 14.92 -35.03
C SER A 53 6.17 13.66 -34.21
N GLY A 54 4.97 13.57 -33.60
CA GLY A 54 4.55 12.39 -32.84
C GLY A 54 5.25 12.22 -31.49
N VAL A 55 6.15 13.12 -31.09
CA VAL A 55 6.87 13.07 -29.80
C VAL A 55 5.89 13.01 -28.62
N VAL A 56 4.79 13.76 -28.68
CA VAL A 56 3.75 13.72 -27.63
C VAL A 56 3.06 12.36 -27.57
N LYS A 57 2.81 11.74 -28.73
CA LYS A 57 2.22 10.39 -28.81
C LYS A 57 3.16 9.35 -28.20
N GLN A 58 4.46 9.44 -28.47
CA GLN A 58 5.47 8.57 -27.87
C GLN A 58 5.54 8.74 -26.34
N LYS A 59 5.59 9.99 -25.84
CA LYS A 59 5.58 10.28 -24.39
C LYS A 59 4.33 9.74 -23.71
N LYS A 60 3.14 9.89 -24.33
CA LYS A 60 1.89 9.33 -23.82
C LYS A 60 1.89 7.80 -23.82
N ALA A 61 2.49 7.16 -24.83
CA ALA A 61 2.63 5.71 -24.87
C ALA A 61 3.54 5.20 -23.74
N ALA A 62 4.71 5.80 -23.57
CA ALA A 62 5.65 5.47 -22.48
C ALA A 62 5.02 5.66 -21.09
N LEU A 63 4.25 6.74 -20.90
CA LEU A 63 3.53 6.97 -19.64
C LEU A 63 2.50 5.86 -19.38
N ARG A 64 1.71 5.47 -20.39
CA ARG A 64 0.74 4.38 -20.27
C ARG A 64 1.44 3.07 -19.92
N GLU A 65 2.52 2.73 -20.61
CA GLU A 65 3.29 1.52 -20.34
C GLU A 65 3.83 1.49 -18.90
N HIS A 66 4.40 2.60 -18.43
CA HIS A 66 4.89 2.71 -17.05
C HIS A 66 3.76 2.55 -16.01
N ILE A 67 2.60 3.18 -16.24
CA ILE A 67 1.43 3.02 -15.36
C ILE A 67 0.99 1.56 -15.33
N THR A 68 0.84 0.92 -16.50
CA THR A 68 0.45 -0.49 -16.60
C THR A 68 1.43 -1.40 -15.86
N LYS A 69 2.74 -1.22 -16.04
CA LYS A 69 3.78 -1.97 -15.31
C LYS A 69 3.65 -1.79 -13.80
N THR A 70 3.46 -0.54 -13.35
CA THR A 70 3.32 -0.23 -11.92
C THR A 70 2.07 -0.86 -11.31
N VAL A 71 0.94 -0.80 -12.02
CA VAL A 71 -0.34 -1.39 -11.59
C VAL A 71 -0.23 -2.91 -11.53
N ASN A 72 0.36 -3.54 -12.54
CA ASN A 72 0.55 -5.00 -12.56
C ASN A 72 1.47 -5.48 -11.43
N ALA A 73 2.61 -4.83 -11.24
CA ALA A 73 3.51 -5.15 -10.13
C ALA A 73 2.82 -4.97 -8.76
N ARG A 74 1.95 -3.96 -8.61
CA ARG A 74 1.16 -3.79 -7.39
C ARG A 74 0.13 -4.91 -7.21
N ARG A 75 -0.56 -5.30 -8.28
CA ARG A 75 -1.54 -6.40 -8.27
C ARG A 75 -0.89 -7.73 -7.93
N GLU A 76 0.27 -8.04 -8.49
CA GLU A 76 1.04 -9.24 -8.19
C GLU A 76 1.47 -9.29 -6.72
N LYS A 77 2.04 -8.19 -6.22
CA LYS A 77 2.38 -8.07 -4.79
C LYS A 77 1.15 -8.25 -3.90
N GLN A 78 0.03 -7.64 -4.26
CA GLN A 78 -1.20 -7.77 -3.51
C GLN A 78 -1.75 -9.20 -3.53
N LYS A 79 -1.66 -9.89 -4.68
CA LYS A 79 -2.07 -11.29 -4.81
C LYS A 79 -1.23 -12.17 -3.89
N VAL A 80 0.10 -12.03 -3.91
CA VAL A 80 1.00 -12.78 -3.01
C VAL A 80 0.68 -12.52 -1.54
N LEU A 81 0.41 -11.26 -1.15
CA LEU A 81 0.03 -10.93 0.22
C LEU A 81 -1.32 -11.53 0.60
N ASN A 82 -2.30 -11.47 -0.30
CA ASN A 82 -3.62 -12.05 -0.09
C ASN A 82 -3.53 -13.57 0.01
N ASP A 83 -2.79 -14.24 -0.87
CA ASP A 83 -2.58 -15.69 -0.85
C ASP A 83 -1.88 -16.15 0.44
N LYS A 84 -0.93 -15.36 0.95
CA LYS A 84 -0.33 -15.63 2.27
C LYS A 84 -1.35 -15.47 3.39
N ARG A 85 -2.18 -14.42 3.33
CA ARG A 85 -3.22 -14.16 4.33
C ARG A 85 -4.28 -15.27 4.33
N THR A 86 -4.74 -15.70 3.16
CA THR A 86 -5.74 -16.77 3.05
C THR A 86 -5.18 -18.11 3.52
N LYS A 87 -3.91 -18.42 3.23
CA LYS A 87 -3.23 -19.61 3.79
C LYS A 87 -3.21 -19.57 5.31
N ILE A 88 -2.76 -18.46 5.91
CA ILE A 88 -2.74 -18.30 7.37
C ILE A 88 -4.14 -18.46 7.98
N LEU A 89 -5.16 -17.87 7.37
CA LEU A 89 -6.55 -18.01 7.82
C LEU A 89 -7.04 -19.47 7.73
N ASN A 90 -6.77 -20.14 6.62
CA ASN A 90 -7.17 -21.53 6.41
C ASN A 90 -6.44 -22.49 7.36
N ASP A 91 -5.15 -22.26 7.60
CA ASP A 91 -4.35 -23.08 8.50
C ASP A 91 -4.82 -22.89 9.95
N ALA A 92 -5.11 -21.65 10.35
CA ALA A 92 -5.63 -21.35 11.69
C ALA A 92 -7.05 -21.88 11.90
N ALA A 93 -7.91 -21.87 10.87
CA ALA A 93 -9.27 -22.42 10.96
C ALA A 93 -9.31 -23.94 11.19
N LYS A 94 -8.23 -24.67 10.88
CA LYS A 94 -8.10 -26.12 11.13
C LYS A 94 -7.63 -26.44 12.55
N VAL A 95 -7.14 -25.45 13.30
CA VAL A 95 -6.60 -25.66 14.64
C VAL A 95 -7.75 -25.80 15.62
N VAL A 96 -7.85 -26.97 16.26
CA VAL A 96 -8.72 -27.16 17.44
C VAL A 96 -8.10 -26.39 18.60
N ILE A 97 -8.88 -25.49 19.19
CA ILE A 97 -8.47 -24.69 20.35
C ILE A 97 -8.59 -25.56 21.59
N GLU A 98 -7.46 -26.07 22.07
CA GLU A 98 -7.40 -26.80 23.33
C GLU A 98 -7.31 -25.84 24.49
N THR A 99 -8.09 -26.13 25.53
CA THR A 99 -8.20 -25.28 26.74
C THR A 99 -7.53 -25.91 27.97
N THR A 100 -7.09 -27.17 27.87
CA THR A 100 -6.52 -27.92 28.99
C THR A 100 -5.02 -27.66 29.14
N LYS A 101 -4.60 -27.11 30.28
CA LYS A 101 -3.17 -26.85 30.58
C LYS A 101 -2.26 -28.07 30.40
N SER A 102 -2.70 -29.26 30.84
CA SER A 102 -1.91 -30.50 30.74
C SER A 102 -1.68 -30.98 29.31
N GLU A 103 -2.51 -30.54 28.37
CA GLU A 103 -2.38 -30.89 26.94
C GLU A 103 -1.46 -29.89 26.24
N LEU A 104 -1.58 -28.60 26.57
CA LEU A 104 -0.71 -27.54 26.03
C LEU A 104 0.77 -27.73 26.38
N GLU A 105 1.08 -28.28 27.55
CA GLU A 105 2.47 -28.58 27.94
C GLU A 105 3.12 -29.67 27.08
N LYS A 106 2.31 -30.54 26.45
CA LYS A 106 2.79 -31.63 25.57
C LYS A 106 2.99 -31.17 24.13
N PHE A 107 2.56 -29.96 23.79
CA PHE A 107 2.58 -29.48 22.42
C PHE A 107 4.01 -29.21 21.95
N THR A 108 4.26 -29.61 20.71
CA THR A 108 5.45 -29.20 19.98
C THR A 108 5.42 -27.69 19.74
N LYS A 109 6.60 -27.11 19.48
CA LYS A 109 6.74 -25.69 19.14
C LYS A 109 5.81 -25.27 17.99
N ALA A 110 5.60 -26.15 17.01
CA ALA A 110 4.73 -25.88 15.86
C ALA A 110 3.25 -25.79 16.26
N GLU A 111 2.79 -26.69 17.13
CA GLU A 111 1.41 -26.72 17.62
C GLU A 111 1.11 -25.51 18.53
N LEU A 112 2.04 -25.12 19.40
CA LEU A 112 1.93 -23.90 20.20
C LEU A 112 1.84 -22.64 19.33
N GLU A 113 2.64 -22.57 18.26
CA GLU A 113 2.57 -21.44 17.32
C GLU A 113 1.27 -21.42 16.52
N ALA A 114 0.72 -22.59 16.17
CA ALA A 114 -0.55 -22.71 15.46
C ALA A 114 -1.73 -22.25 16.34
N GLN A 115 -1.79 -22.67 17.60
CA GLN A 115 -2.83 -22.21 18.53
C GLN A 115 -2.72 -20.72 18.84
N LEU A 116 -1.51 -20.20 19.08
CA LEU A 116 -1.31 -18.75 19.23
C LEU A 116 -1.74 -17.97 17.99
N ALA A 117 -1.58 -18.53 16.78
CA ALA A 117 -2.06 -17.91 15.55
C ALA A 117 -3.60 -17.90 15.49
N ALA A 118 -4.26 -18.98 15.90
CA ALA A 118 -5.72 -19.05 16.01
C ALA A 118 -6.27 -18.03 17.02
N HIS A 119 -5.71 -17.99 18.24
CA HIS A 119 -6.11 -16.99 19.24
C HIS A 119 -5.84 -15.54 18.78
N ARG A 120 -4.77 -15.29 18.02
CA ARG A 120 -4.52 -13.96 17.43
C ARG A 120 -5.53 -13.52 16.37
N LEU A 121 -6.23 -14.46 15.73
CA LEU A 121 -7.30 -14.12 14.79
C LEU A 121 -8.59 -13.76 15.52
N LEU A 122 -8.81 -14.37 16.68
CA LEU A 122 -9.89 -13.99 17.60
C LEU A 122 -9.59 -12.62 18.24
N ASP A 123 -8.36 -12.41 18.71
CA ASP A 123 -7.86 -11.11 19.20
C ASP A 123 -7.83 -10.07 18.07
N GLY A 124 -8.89 -9.27 17.97
CA GLY A 124 -9.04 -8.23 16.96
C GLY A 124 -10.16 -8.48 15.96
N LEU A 125 -10.90 -9.59 16.11
CA LEU A 125 -12.29 -9.61 15.64
C LEU A 125 -13.09 -8.55 16.42
N ASP A 126 -14.05 -7.90 15.75
CA ASP A 126 -14.95 -6.89 16.34
C ASP A 126 -14.28 -5.70 17.04
N GLY A 127 -13.01 -5.40 16.71
CA GLY A 127 -12.28 -4.26 17.28
C GLY A 127 -11.64 -4.51 18.64
N ALA A 128 -11.60 -5.77 19.10
CA ALA A 128 -10.91 -6.14 20.34
C ALA A 128 -9.41 -5.76 20.30
N PRO A 129 -8.82 -5.39 21.46
CA PRO A 129 -7.40 -5.09 21.54
C PRO A 129 -6.56 -6.33 21.22
N LYS A 130 -5.50 -6.16 20.43
CA LYS A 130 -4.52 -7.23 20.16
C LYS A 130 -3.64 -7.42 21.39
N LEU A 131 -4.01 -8.38 22.23
CA LEU A 131 -3.33 -8.62 23.50
C LEU A 131 -2.24 -9.69 23.39
N ILE A 132 -2.32 -10.58 22.41
CA ILE A 132 -1.27 -11.58 22.14
C ILE A 132 -0.12 -10.96 21.33
N PRO A 133 1.13 -10.97 21.84
CA PRO A 133 2.29 -10.42 21.14
C PRO A 133 2.55 -11.09 19.78
N ALA A 134 3.20 -10.36 18.87
CA ALA A 134 3.65 -10.92 17.59
C ALA A 134 4.70 -12.03 17.78
N LYS A 135 4.79 -12.96 16.83
CA LYS A 135 5.75 -14.09 16.88
C LYS A 135 7.20 -13.64 17.11
N SER A 136 7.60 -12.50 16.55
CA SER A 136 8.93 -11.90 16.73
C SER A 136 9.27 -11.58 18.19
N ASN A 137 8.26 -11.39 19.04
CA ASN A 137 8.43 -10.96 20.43
C ASN A 137 8.48 -12.16 21.40
N MET A 138 8.27 -13.39 20.90
CA MET A 138 8.33 -14.62 21.69
C MET A 138 9.48 -15.49 21.19
N LYS A 139 10.62 -15.40 21.87
CA LYS A 139 11.85 -16.08 21.44
C LYS A 139 11.82 -17.56 21.82
N ASN A 140 11.38 -17.88 23.04
CA ASN A 140 11.49 -19.23 23.62
C ASN A 140 10.14 -19.95 23.72
N ASN A 141 10.17 -21.28 23.92
CA ASN A 141 8.93 -22.07 24.01
C ASN A 141 8.14 -21.79 25.30
N THR A 142 8.85 -21.51 26.39
CA THR A 142 8.25 -21.12 27.68
C THR A 142 7.40 -19.86 27.55
N GLN A 143 7.93 -18.82 26.91
CA GLN A 143 7.19 -17.58 26.64
C GLN A 143 5.96 -17.82 25.77
N ARG A 144 6.05 -18.73 24.79
CA ARG A 144 4.89 -19.09 23.95
C ARG A 144 3.80 -19.77 24.78
N LEU A 145 4.19 -20.71 25.65
CA LEU A 145 3.28 -21.41 26.53
C LEU A 145 2.61 -20.44 27.53
N GLU A 146 3.38 -19.55 28.17
CA GLU A 146 2.86 -18.52 29.08
C GLU A 146 1.81 -17.63 28.40
N HIS A 147 2.11 -17.14 27.20
CA HIS A 147 1.17 -16.32 26.44
C HIS A 147 -0.05 -17.11 25.96
N LEU A 148 0.10 -18.41 25.66
CA LEU A 148 -1.01 -19.26 25.27
C LEU A 148 -1.94 -19.54 26.45
N LEU A 149 -1.39 -19.81 27.64
CA LEU A 149 -2.18 -19.99 28.86
C LEU A 149 -2.98 -18.72 29.19
N LEU A 150 -2.35 -17.54 29.11
CA LEU A 150 -3.05 -16.26 29.29
C LEU A 150 -4.16 -16.03 28.24
N ALA A 151 -3.94 -16.48 26.99
CA ALA A 151 -4.95 -16.38 25.94
C ALA A 151 -6.13 -17.33 26.19
N VAL A 152 -5.86 -18.56 26.63
CA VAL A 152 -6.88 -19.56 26.99
C VAL A 152 -7.68 -19.13 28.20
N GLU A 153 -7.04 -18.60 29.26
CA GLU A 153 -7.75 -18.06 30.43
C GLU A 153 -8.72 -16.94 30.06
N ARG A 154 -8.37 -16.09 29.09
CA ARG A 154 -9.26 -15.05 28.58
C ARG A 154 -10.40 -15.63 27.76
N TYR A 155 -10.09 -16.55 26.86
CA TYR A 155 -11.10 -17.23 26.05
C TYR A 155 -12.16 -17.91 26.93
N LEU A 156 -11.73 -18.63 27.98
CA LEU A 156 -12.63 -19.27 28.93
C LEU A 156 -13.51 -18.26 29.70
N LYS A 157 -12.98 -17.08 30.06
CA LYS A 157 -13.74 -16.02 30.71
C LYS A 157 -14.79 -15.37 29.79
N ASP A 158 -14.49 -15.25 28.50
CA ASP A 158 -15.42 -14.66 27.53
C ASP A 158 -16.51 -15.66 27.10
N THR A 159 -16.27 -16.96 27.23
CA THR A 159 -17.23 -18.03 26.88
C THR A 159 -18.06 -18.57 28.05
N ALA A 160 -17.80 -18.14 29.28
CA ALA A 160 -18.53 -18.53 30.50
C ALA A 160 -19.65 -17.53 30.82
#